data_AF-A0A086LBE9-F1
#
_entry.id   AF-A0A086LBE9-F1
#
_cell.length_a   1.000
_cell.length_b   1.000
_cell.length_c   1.000
_cell.angle_alpha   90.00
_cell.angle_beta   90.00
_cell.angle_gamma   90.00
#
_symmetry.space_group_name_H-M   'P 1'
#
loop_
_entity.id
_entity.type
_entity.pdbx_description
1 polymer ?
#
loop_
_entity_poly.entity_id
_entity_poly.type
_entity_poly.pdbx_seq_one_letter_code
_entity_poly.pdbx_strand_id
1 'polypeptide(L)' 'MICVKSQMLKVVGLHVVGMGADEMIQGFGVAMKMGATKADFDNCVAVHPTAAEEVVTLPPWGLSHKDL' A
#
# COMPACT_ATOMS: atom_id res chain seq x y z
N MET A 1 -4.10 2.31 3.93
CA MET A 1 -4.46 1.02 3.31
C MET A 1 -5.38 0.26 4.24
N ILE A 2 -6.41 -0.41 3.72
CA ILE A 2 -7.37 -1.22 4.49
C ILE A 2 -7.25 -2.67 4.03
N CYS A 3 -7.02 -3.59 4.97
CA CYS A 3 -6.79 -5.00 4.69
C CYS A 3 -7.76 -5.91 5.47
N VAL A 4 -8.09 -7.07 4.90
CA VAL A 4 -8.93 -8.09 5.55
C VAL A 4 -8.07 -9.21 6.10
N LYS A 5 -7.98 -9.33 7.44
CA LYS A 5 -7.12 -10.32 8.12
C LYS A 5 -7.45 -11.76 7.74
N SER A 6 -8.73 -12.13 7.66
CA SER A 6 -9.17 -13.48 7.29
C SER A 6 -8.89 -13.85 5.84
N GLN A 7 -8.45 -12.90 5.01
CA GLN A 7 -8.12 -13.10 3.59
C GLN A 7 -6.64 -12.78 3.33
N MET A 8 -5.75 -13.25 4.22
CA MET A 8 -4.30 -13.05 4.08
C MET A 8 -3.90 -11.58 3.88
N LEU A 9 -4.58 -10.67 4.59
CA LEU A 9 -4.37 -9.23 4.46
C LEU A 9 -4.59 -8.71 3.03
N LYS A 10 -5.55 -9.29 2.29
CA LYS A 10 -6.03 -8.74 1.01
C LYS A 10 -6.36 -7.26 1.16
N VAL A 11 -5.83 -6.44 0.26
CA VAL A 11 -6.06 -4.99 0.24
C VAL A 11 -7.44 -4.74 -0.37
N VAL A 12 -8.36 -4.21 0.43
CA VAL A 12 -9.74 -3.90 0.02
C VAL A 12 -10.01 -2.40 -0.08
N GLY A 13 -9.08 -1.57 0.37
CA GLY A 13 -9.17 -0.12 0.25
C GLY A 13 -7.79 0.53 0.26
N LEU A 14 -7.59 1.49 -0.63
CA LEU A 14 -6.43 2.35 -0.67
C LEU A 14 -6.90 3.79 -0.89
N HIS A 15 -6.48 4.70 -0.01
CA HIS A 15 -6.86 6.11 -0.04
C HIS A 15 -5.60 6.93 0.02
N VAL A 16 -5.47 7.89 -0.89
CA VAL A 16 -4.33 8.78 -1.01
C VAL A 16 -4.88 10.18 -1.23
N VAL A 17 -4.31 11.16 -0.52
CA VAL A 17 -4.56 12.59 -0.73
C VAL A 17 -3.21 13.26 -0.77
N GLY A 18 -2.95 14.01 -1.84
CA GLY A 18 -1.67 14.67 -2.06
C GLY A 18 -1.39 14.89 -3.54
N MET A 19 -0.21 15.44 -3.82
CA MET A 19 0.26 15.68 -5.19
C MET A 19 0.46 14.35 -5.93
N GLY A 20 -0.09 14.24 -7.14
CA GLY A 20 0.02 13.04 -7.98
C GLY A 20 -0.88 11.88 -7.56
N ALA A 21 -1.80 12.07 -6.61
CA ALA A 21 -2.75 11.03 -6.19
C ALA A 21 -3.71 10.61 -7.32
N ASP A 22 -4.05 11.56 -8.20
CA ASP A 22 -4.86 11.39 -9.40
C ASP A 22 -4.26 10.37 -10.38
N GLU A 23 -2.94 10.37 -10.55
CA GLU A 23 -2.20 9.43 -11.41
C GLU A 23 -1.79 8.15 -10.65
N MET A 24 -1.32 8.29 -9.42
CA MET A 24 -0.79 7.18 -8.61
C MET A 24 -1.82 6.07 -8.37
N ILE A 25 -3.07 6.44 -8.05
CA ILE A 25 -4.08 5.47 -7.65
C ILE A 25 -4.50 4.54 -8.81
N GLN A 26 -4.32 4.96 -10.06
CA GLN A 26 -4.69 4.17 -11.23
C GLN A 26 -3.92 2.84 -11.29
N GLY A 27 -2.60 2.88 -11.06
CA GLY A 27 -1.75 1.69 -11.04
C GLY A 27 -2.13 0.73 -9.91
N PHE A 28 -2.36 1.27 -8.70
CA PHE A 28 -2.80 0.45 -7.58
C PHE A 28 -4.21 -0.12 -7.76
N GLY A 29 -5.09 0.56 -8.50
CA GLY A 29 -6.40 0.04 -8.89
C GLY A 29 -6.31 -1.28 -9.66
N VAL A 30 -5.31 -1.42 -10.54
CA VAL A 30 -5.03 -2.68 -11.26
C VAL A 30 -4.60 -3.77 -10.28
N ALA A 31 -3.64 -3.50 -9.40
CA ALA A 31 -3.17 -4.46 -8.40
C ALA A 31 -4.30 -4.93 -7.47
N MET A 32 -5.16 -4.01 -7.02
CA MET A 32 -6.33 -4.34 -6.20
C MET A 32 -7.34 -5.21 -6.97
N LYS A 33 -7.56 -4.94 -8.26
CA LYS A 33 -8.42 -5.78 -9.12
C LYS A 33 -7.87 -7.20 -9.27
N MET A 34 -6.55 -7.35 -9.29
CA MET A 34 -5.86 -8.65 -9.30
C MET A 34 -5.87 -9.35 -7.94
N GLY A 35 -6.34 -8.68 -6.89
CA GLY A 35 -6.49 -9.26 -5.56
C GLY A 35 -5.24 -9.16 -4.68
N ALA A 36 -4.39 -8.15 -4.92
CA ALA A 36 -3.17 -7.93 -4.16
C ALA A 36 -3.38 -7.94 -2.64
N THR A 37 -2.42 -8.52 -1.94
CA THR A 37 -2.30 -8.60 -0.48
C THR A 37 -1.26 -7.61 0.02
N LYS A 38 -1.23 -7.34 1.33
CA LYS A 38 -0.18 -6.49 1.93
C LYS A 38 1.23 -6.98 1.59
N ALA A 39 1.44 -8.29 1.53
CA ALA A 39 2.73 -8.88 1.17
C ALA A 39 3.15 -8.53 -0.27
N ASP A 40 2.20 -8.44 -1.22
CA ASP A 40 2.52 -8.02 -2.59
C ASP A 40 3.01 -6.57 -2.65
N PHE A 41 2.48 -5.70 -1.79
CA PHE A 41 2.95 -4.32 -1.66
C PHE A 41 4.33 -4.27 -1.01
N ASP A 42 4.57 -5.04 0.06
CA ASP A 42 5.85 -5.07 0.78
C ASP A 42 7.00 -5.67 -0.03
N ASN A 43 6.68 -6.57 -0.95
CA ASN A 43 7.65 -7.15 -1.87
C ASN A 43 7.94 -6.24 -3.09
N CYS A 44 7.23 -5.12 -3.23
CA CYS A 44 7.44 -4.17 -4.31
C CYS A 44 8.60 -3.22 -3.98
N VAL A 45 9.57 -3.12 -4.89
CA VAL A 45 10.67 -2.16 -4.74
C VAL A 45 10.13 -0.74 -4.88
N ALA A 46 10.38 0.08 -3.86
CA ALA A 46 10.06 1.50 -3.86
C ALA A 46 10.76 2.25 -5.02
N VAL A 47 10.01 3.12 -5.70
CA VAL A 47 10.58 4.11 -6.63
C VAL A 47 10.87 5.38 -5.85
N HIS A 48 12.15 5.76 -5.75
CA HIS A 48 12.59 6.91 -4.96
C HIS A 48 13.19 8.02 -5.85
N PRO A 49 12.90 9.31 -5.62
CA PRO A 49 11.98 9.85 -4.61
C PRO A 49 10.55 10.02 -5.15
N THR A 50 9.54 9.39 -4.54
CA THR A 50 8.14 9.56 -4.96
C THR A 50 7.17 9.46 -3.77
N ALA A 51 6.05 10.19 -3.83
CA ALA A 51 4.99 10.02 -2.82
C ALA A 51 4.37 8.60 -2.83
N ALA A 52 4.51 7.86 -3.93
CA ALA A 52 3.99 6.50 -4.06
C ALA A 52 4.81 5.48 -3.26
N GLU A 53 6.08 5.78 -2.96
CA GLU A 53 6.95 4.86 -2.23
C GLU A 53 6.40 4.52 -0.84
N GLU A 54 5.78 5.51 -0.18
CA GLU A 54 5.12 5.35 1.12
C GLU A 54 4.04 4.26 1.11
N VAL A 55 3.37 4.03 -0.03
CA VAL A 55 2.29 3.02 -0.14
C VAL A 55 2.84 1.59 -0.09
N VAL A 56 4.07 1.38 -0.58
CA VAL A 56 4.75 0.08 -0.62
C VAL A 56 5.71 -0.12 0.55
N THR A 57 5.89 0.89 1.40
CA THR A 57 6.71 0.81 2.63
C THR A 57 5.91 0.97 3.93
N LEU A 58 4.56 0.98 3.85
CA LEU A 58 3.70 1.14 5.03
C LEU A 58 3.99 0.06 6.10
N PRO A 59 4.31 0.44 7.34
CA PRO A 59 4.50 -0.53 8.41
C PRO A 59 3.15 -1.17 8.81
N PRO A 60 3.18 -2.35 9.46
CA PRO A 60 1.99 -2.90 10.11
C PRO A 60 1.33 -1.89 11.06
N TRP A 61 0.00 -1.86 11.04
CA TRP A 61 -0.76 -0.94 11.89
C TRP A 61 -0.45 -1.16 13.37
N GLY A 62 -0.21 -0.07 14.09
CA GLY A 62 0.07 -0.10 15.53
C GLY A 62 1.54 -0.33 15.90
N LEU A 63 2.44 -0.45 14.92
CA LEU A 63 3.89 -0.38 15.15
C LEU A 63 4.36 1.07 14.98
N SER A 64 5.01 1.61 16.01
CA SER A 64 5.78 2.85 15.95
C SER A 64 7.25 2.54 15.67
N HIS A 65 8.03 3.58 15.37
CA HIS A 65 9.48 3.45 15.16
C HIS A 65 10.23 2.88 16.39
N LYS A 66 9.59 2.82 17.56
CA LYS A 66 10.13 2.20 18.79
C LYS A 66 9.86 0.69 18.89
N ASP A 67 8.96 0.18 18.05
CA ASP A 67 8.52 -1.21 18.04
C ASP A 67 9.25 -2.03 16.96
N LEU A 68 10.27 -1.43 16.34
CA LEU A 68 11.25 -2.03 15.42
C LEU A 68 12.55 -2.36 16.16
#